data_AF-A0A327Y385-F1
#
_entry.id   AF-A0A327Y385-F1
#
_cell.length_a   1.000
_cell.length_b   1.000
_cell.length_c   1.000
_cell.angle_alpha   90.00
_cell.angle_beta   90.00
_cell.angle_gamma   90.00
#
_symmetry.space_group_name_H-M   'P 1'
#
loop_
_entity.id
_entity.type
_entity.pdbx_description
1 polymer ?
#
loop_
_entity_poly.entity_id
_entity_poly.type
_entity_poly.pdbx_seq_one_letter_code
_entity_poly.pdbx_strand_id
1 'polypeptide(L)' 'MEGYVSQIFENDAALFVWSQDRSAKYLAFVQDERELSSFVVNDRVRFDIEAGRAVNLHRVGADETRHCDRRTAAY' A
#
# COMPACT_ATOMS: atom_id res chain seq x y z
N MET A 1 4.28 -8.74 7.55
CA MET A 1 3.75 -9.46 6.36
C MET A 1 3.72 -8.53 5.16
N GLU A 2 3.74 -9.06 3.93
CA GLU A 2 3.54 -8.28 2.71
C GLU A 2 2.25 -8.70 1.99
N GLY A 3 1.70 -7.80 1.20
CA GLY A 3 0.44 -8.01 0.50
C GLY A 3 0.11 -6.92 -0.49
N TYR A 4 -1.13 -6.94 -0.96
CA TYR A 4 -1.63 -6.01 -1.96
C TYR A 4 -2.97 -5.41 -1.53
N VAL A 5 -3.11 -4.09 -1.69
CA VAL A 5 -4.39 -3.41 -1.49
C VAL A 5 -5.38 -3.92 -2.53
N SER A 6 -6.57 -4.31 -2.08
CA SER A 6 -7.60 -4.91 -2.92
C SER A 6 -8.82 -4.03 -3.09
N GLN A 7 -9.13 -3.23 -2.07
CA GLN A 7 -10.30 -2.36 -2.02
C GLN A 7 -10.06 -1.27 -0.98
N ILE A 8 -10.56 -0.07 -1.26
CA ILE A 8 -10.45 1.10 -0.39
C ILE A 8 -11.87 1.63 -0.15
N PHE A 9 -12.17 1.97 1.10
CA PHE A 9 -13.41 2.56 1.56
C PHE A 9 -13.11 3.95 2.09
N GLU A 10 -13.22 4.94 1.21
CA GLU A 10 -12.89 6.34 1.51
C GLU A 10 -13.78 6.89 2.64
N ASN A 11 -15.06 6.55 2.66
CA ASN A 11 -16.01 7.02 3.68
C ASN A 11 -15.71 6.48 5.10
N ASP A 12 -15.05 5.33 5.21
CA ASP A 12 -14.82 4.62 6.47
C ASP A 12 -13.34 4.65 6.90
N ALA A 13 -12.50 5.39 6.17
CA ALA A 13 -11.04 5.40 6.34
C ALA A 13 -10.44 3.99 6.46
N ALA A 14 -10.93 3.06 5.65
CA ALA A 14 -10.59 1.64 5.75
C ALA A 14 -10.16 1.08 4.39
N LEU A 15 -9.34 0.03 4.40
CA LEU A 15 -8.96 -0.69 3.20
C LEU A 15 -8.78 -2.17 3.47
N PHE A 16 -8.90 -2.98 2.43
CA PHE A 16 -8.61 -4.41 2.50
C PHE A 16 -7.30 -4.75 1.81
N VAL A 17 -6.50 -5.59 2.46
CA VAL A 17 -5.23 -6.10 1.94
C VAL A 17 -5.29 -7.61 1.79
N TRP A 18 -4.91 -8.13 0.63
CA TRP A 18 -4.62 -9.56 0.47
C TRP A 18 -3.19 -9.85 0.89
N SER A 19 -2.96 -10.98 1.56
CA SER A 19 -1.59 -11.51 1.71
C SER A 19 -0.96 -11.73 0.33
N GLN A 20 0.38 -11.69 0.26
CA GLN A 20 1.11 -11.82 -0.99
C GLN A 20 0.74 -13.09 -1.79
N ASP A 21 0.49 -14.18 -1.08
CA ASP A 21 0.09 -15.49 -1.62
C ASP A 21 -1.43 -15.62 -1.86
N ARG A 22 -2.21 -14.56 -1.54
CA ARG A 22 -3.67 -14.48 -1.65
C ARG A 22 -4.45 -15.53 -0.84
N SER A 23 -3.87 -16.15 0.19
CA SER A 23 -4.60 -17.04 1.09
C SER A 23 -5.53 -16.32 2.06
N ALA A 24 -5.22 -15.08 2.44
CA ALA A 24 -5.95 -14.37 3.48
C ALA A 24 -6.17 -12.89 3.14
N LYS A 25 -7.35 -12.39 3.50
CA LYS A 25 -7.75 -10.98 3.34
C LYS A 25 -7.87 -10.33 4.71
N TYR A 26 -7.19 -9.21 4.91
CA TYR A 26 -7.15 -8.48 6.16
C TYR A 26 -7.76 -7.09 6.01
N LEU A 27 -8.53 -6.67 7.01
CA LEU A 27 -9.05 -5.31 7.13
C LEU A 27 -8.00 -4.43 7.82
N ALA A 28 -7.81 -3.24 7.27
CA ALA A 28 -6.96 -2.19 7.80
C ALA A 28 -7.77 -0.90 7.97
N PHE A 29 -7.51 -0.20 9.08
CA PHE A 29 -8.02 1.16 9.30
C PHE A 29 -6.84 2.12 9.19
N VAL A 30 -7.04 3.18 8.42
CA VAL A 30 -6.06 4.25 8.28
C VAL A 30 -6.56 5.42 9.12
N GLN A 31 -5.73 5.93 10.02
CA GLN A 31 -6.14 6.98 10.95
C GLN A 31 -6.27 8.35 10.26
N ASP A 32 -5.57 8.53 9.15
CA ASP A 32 -5.51 9.79 8.41
C ASP A 32 -6.01 9.61 6.96
N GLU A 33 -7.00 10.41 6.57
CA GLU A 33 -7.61 10.35 5.24
C GLU A 33 -6.62 10.73 4.11
N ARG A 34 -5.58 11.53 4.40
CA ARG A 34 -4.55 11.88 3.42
C ARG A 34 -3.60 10.70 3.19
N GLU A 35 -3.30 9.94 4.23
CA GLU A 35 -2.58 8.67 4.09
C GLU A 35 -3.41 7.67 3.29
N LEU A 36 -4.72 7.58 3.53
CA LEU A 36 -5.64 6.72 2.76
C LEU A 36 -5.61 7.07 1.27
N SER A 37 -5.65 8.36 0.95
CA SER A 37 -5.61 8.89 -0.43
C SER A 37 -4.29 8.56 -1.16
N SER A 38 -3.24 8.17 -0.44
CA SER A 38 -1.96 7.77 -1.01
C SER A 38 -1.91 6.29 -1.41
N PHE A 39 -2.88 5.48 -0.99
CA PHE A 39 -2.99 4.07 -1.38
C PHE A 39 -3.85 3.93 -2.64
N VAL A 40 -3.44 3.03 -3.51
CA VAL A 40 -4.15 2.67 -4.73
C VAL A 40 -4.41 1.16 -4.72
N VAL A 41 -5.52 0.73 -5.33
CA VAL A 41 -5.79 -0.70 -5.51
C VAL A 41 -4.65 -1.35 -6.31
N ASN A 42 -4.22 -2.53 -5.88
CA ASN A 42 -3.02 -3.27 -6.27
C ASN A 42 -1.68 -2.72 -5.76
N ASP A 43 -1.67 -1.69 -4.92
CA ASP A 43 -0.43 -1.28 -4.25
C ASP A 43 0.13 -2.40 -3.39
N ARG A 44 1.43 -2.65 -3.54
CA ARG A 44 2.16 -3.53 -2.64
C ARG A 44 2.37 -2.81 -1.32
N VAL A 45 2.01 -3.48 -0.23
CA VAL A 45 2.11 -2.94 1.12
C VAL A 45 2.74 -3.96 2.07
N ARG A 46 3.46 -3.46 3.05
CA ARG A 46 3.94 -4.21 4.21
C ARG A 46 3.10 -3.80 5.40
N PHE A 47 2.66 -4.78 6.18
CA PHE A 47 1.79 -4.57 7.34
C PHE A 47 2.06 -5.64 8.39
N ASP A 48 1.74 -5.35 9.64
CA ASP A 48 1.73 -6.32 10.73
C ASP A 48 0.30 -6.82 10.98
N ILE A 49 0.19 -8.01 11.56
CA ILE A 49 -1.12 -8.58 11.92
C ILE A 49 -1.29 -8.46 13.43
N GLU A 50 -2.31 -7.72 13.85
CA GLU A 50 -2.69 -7.58 15.26
C GLU A 50 -4.18 -7.88 15.40
N ALA A 51 -4.53 -8.83 16.28
CA ALA A 51 -5.91 -9.27 16.51
C ALA A 51 -6.70 -9.61 15.23
N GLY A 52 -6.03 -10.17 14.20
CA GLY A 52 -6.63 -10.54 12.92
C GLY A 52 -6.85 -9.37 11.95
N ARG A 53 -6.31 -8.19 12.24
CA ARG A 53 -6.36 -6.99 11.40
C ARG A 53 -4.96 -6.61 10.90
N ALA A 54 -4.91 -5.92 9.77
CA ALA A 54 -3.68 -5.34 9.26
C ALA A 54 -3.43 -3.98 9.92
N VAL A 55 -2.28 -3.82 10.56
CA VAL A 55 -1.81 -2.59 11.23
C VAL A 55 -0.44 -2.19 10.69
N ASN A 56 0.01 -0.95 10.97
CA ASN A 56 1.29 -0.41 10.50
C ASN A 56 1.49 -0.58 8.98
N LEU A 57 0.53 -0.11 8.18
CA LEU A 57 0.61 -0.24 6.73
C LEU A 57 1.62 0.72 6.13
N HIS A 58 2.57 0.17 5.39
CA HIS A 58 3.58 0.92 4.66
C HIS A 58 3.60 0.48 3.21
N ARG A 59 3.52 1.42 2.28
CA ARG A 59 3.61 1.12 0.84
C ARG A 59 5.03 0.70 0.48
N VAL A 60 5.17 -0.44 -0.19
CA VAL A 60 6.45 -0.97 -0.65
C VAL A 60 6.58 -0.63 -2.14
N GLY A 61 7.51 0.25 -2.49
CA GLY A 61 7.82 0.57 -3.89
C GLY A 61 7.42 1.97 -4.38
N ALA A 62 7.17 2.94 -3.50
CA ALA A 62 7.15 4.36 -3.90
C ALA A 62 8.57 4.96 -4.07
N ASP A 63 9.62 4.13 -4.15
CA ASP A 63 11.03 4.55 -4.15
C ASP A 63 11.87 4.00 -5.32
N GLU A 64 11.27 3.50 -6.41
CA GLU A 64 12.02 2.99 -7.58
C GLU A 64 11.58 3.65 -8.91
N THR A 65 11.34 4.96 -8.91
CA THR A 65 11.28 5.74 -10.18
C THR A 65 11.99 7.09 -10.12
N ARG A 66 12.87 7.29 -9.13
CA ARG A 66 13.96 8.27 -9.23
C ARG A 66 15.28 7.61 -9.59
N HIS A 67 15.29 6.68 -10.54
CA HIS A 67 16.50 6.54 -11.35
C HIS A 67 16.44 7.64 -12.41
N CYS A 68 17.13 8.75 -12.12
CA CYS A 68 17.31 9.86 -13.05
C CYS A 68 17.87 9.32 -14.37
N ASP A 69 17.02 9.25 -15.40
CA ASP A 69 17.45 9.19 -16.79
C ASP A 69 18.15 10.52 -17.09
N ARG A 70 19.45 10.62 -16.76
CA ARG A 70 20.31 11.73 -17.19
C ARG A 70 20.65 11.50 -18.65
N ARG A 71 19.65 11.63 -19.53
CA ARG A 71 19.87 12.00 -20.93
C ARG A 71 20.44 13.41 -20.96
N THR A 72 21.76 13.51 -20.99
CA THR A 72 22.39 14.66 -21.63
C THR A 72 22.86 14.18 -22.99
N ALA A 73 21.95 14.23 -23.96
CA ALA A 73 22.32 14.37 -25.35
C ALA A 73 23.05 15.72 -25.47
N ALA A 74 24.36 15.67 -25.70
CA ALA A 74 25.12 16.84 -26.11
C ALA A 74 25.09 16.91 -27.63
N TYR A 75 24.83 18.13 -28.10
CA TYR A 75 24.81 18.62 -29.48
C TYR A 75 26.00 18.17 -30.33
#